data_AF-A0A397SZJ7-F1
#
_entry.id   AF-A0A397SZJ7-F1
#
_cell.length_a   1.000
_cell.length_b   1.000
_cell.length_c   1.000
_cell.angle_alpha   90.00
_cell.angle_beta   90.00
_cell.angle_gamma   90.00
#
_symmetry.space_group_name_H-M   'P 1'
#
loop_
_entity.id
_entity.type
_entity.pdbx_description
1 polymer ?
#
loop_
_entity_poly.entity_id
_entity_poly.type
_entity_poly.pdbx_seq_one_letter_code
_entity_poly.pdbx_strand_id
1 'polypeptide(L)'
;MERIDKIWNNFSKLKLKHRSSIKPFEDRWQEQEEIFEYMTKGFENNDLQRCRYDFEQLRDNSRHILQMMRQQNITIDEMITISEETLKMLNNDKILSIYRDWIADFIKKLRVRVDPVCWNRIQEAFSEKIRKKKIDFGLDYNEDILQFKNALRDFGINIEEYELLLRFKKESNIIFHKSSKQTSDDAKKLLDTFPDEYKHVKDLLLKIINILE
;
A
#
# COMPACT_ATOMS: atom_id res chain seq x y z
N MET A 1 -4.23 -7.06 3.28
CA MET A 1 -5.63 -6.78 2.85
C MET A 1 -6.10 -5.48 3.48
N GLU A 2 -6.19 -5.37 4.82
CA GLU A 2 -6.60 -4.11 5.51
C GLU A 2 -5.89 -2.84 5.02
N ARG A 3 -4.58 -2.89 4.74
CA ARG A 3 -3.82 -1.74 4.22
C ARG A 3 -4.22 -1.35 2.78
N ILE A 4 -4.42 -2.32 1.90
CA ILE A 4 -4.86 -2.09 0.51
C ILE A 4 -6.30 -1.59 0.50
N ASP A 5 -7.17 -2.19 1.32
CA ASP A 5 -8.57 -1.79 1.46
C ASP A 5 -8.68 -0.35 1.95
N LYS A 6 -7.82 0.06 2.91
CA LYS A 6 -7.74 1.44 3.38
C LYS A 6 -7.34 2.42 2.25
N ILE A 7 -6.29 2.11 1.50
CA ILE A 7 -5.84 2.94 0.36
C ILE A 7 -6.95 3.04 -0.68
N TRP A 8 -7.59 1.91 -1.03
CA TRP A 8 -8.68 1.88 -2.00
C TRP A 8 -9.89 2.71 -1.57
N ASN A 9 -10.28 2.60 -0.30
CA ASN A 9 -11.38 3.37 0.26
C ASN A 9 -11.08 4.87 0.25
N ASN A 10 -9.86 5.28 0.60
CA ASN A 10 -9.44 6.68 0.56
C ASN A 10 -9.43 7.21 -0.87
N PHE A 11 -8.83 6.47 -1.80
CA PHE A 11 -8.80 6.83 -3.22
C PHE A 11 -10.21 6.98 -3.81
N SER A 12 -11.12 6.05 -3.49
CA SER A 12 -12.51 6.07 -3.95
C SER A 12 -13.25 7.32 -3.44
N LYS A 13 -13.04 7.70 -2.17
CA LYS A 13 -13.61 8.94 -1.61
C LYS A 13 -13.09 10.19 -2.32
N LEU A 14 -11.78 10.28 -2.56
CA LEU A 14 -11.20 11.42 -3.28
C LEU A 14 -11.67 11.50 -4.73
N LYS A 15 -11.80 10.36 -5.40
CA LYS A 15 -12.34 10.28 -6.76
C LYS A 15 -13.77 10.80 -6.84
N LEU A 16 -14.61 10.45 -5.86
CA LEU A 16 -15.97 10.98 -5.75
C LEU A 16 -15.96 12.50 -5.50
N LYS A 17 -15.17 12.97 -4.53
CA LYS A 17 -15.01 14.39 -4.19
C LYS A 17 -14.60 15.23 -5.41
N HIS A 18 -13.59 14.77 -6.14
CA HIS A 18 -13.13 15.41 -7.37
C HIS A 18 -14.24 15.47 -8.42
N ARG A 19 -14.88 14.33 -8.74
CA ARG A 19 -15.98 14.27 -9.71
C ARG A 19 -17.14 15.19 -9.34
N SER A 20 -17.52 15.24 -8.05
CA SER A 20 -18.62 16.10 -7.60
C SER A 20 -18.29 17.60 -7.69
N SER A 21 -17.02 17.97 -7.80
CA SER A 21 -16.58 19.37 -7.90
C SER A 21 -16.52 19.92 -9.32
N ILE A 22 -16.50 19.05 -10.34
CA ILE A 22 -16.31 19.46 -11.74
C ILE A 22 -17.49 20.30 -12.21
N LYS A 23 -18.70 19.74 -12.15
CA LYS A 23 -19.90 20.42 -12.65
C LYS A 23 -20.17 21.76 -11.94
N PRO A 24 -20.14 21.86 -10.60
CA PRO A 24 -20.30 23.15 -9.94
C PRO A 24 -19.26 24.19 -10.37
N PHE A 25 -18.03 23.76 -10.71
CA PHE A 25 -16.98 24.67 -11.15
C PHE A 25 -17.27 25.18 -12.56
N GLU A 26 -17.67 24.28 -13.47
CA GLU A 26 -18.10 24.61 -14.83
C GLU A 26 -19.30 25.57 -14.80
N ASP A 27 -20.31 25.29 -13.96
CA ASP A 27 -21.49 26.14 -13.81
C ASP A 27 -21.10 27.57 -13.37
N ARG A 28 -20.19 27.69 -12.38
CA ARG A 28 -19.70 29.01 -11.90
C ARG A 28 -18.83 29.72 -12.93
N TRP A 29 -18.05 28.97 -13.70
CA TRP A 29 -17.27 29.52 -14.80
C TRP A 29 -18.17 30.07 -15.89
N GLN A 30 -19.23 29.35 -16.27
CA GLN A 30 -20.21 29.83 -17.23
C GLN A 30 -20.93 31.10 -16.73
N GLU A 31 -21.35 31.11 -15.46
CA GLU A 31 -21.96 32.29 -14.83
C GLU A 31 -21.03 33.51 -14.88
N GLN A 32 -19.71 33.31 -14.74
CA GLN A 32 -18.72 34.38 -14.86
C GLN A 32 -18.74 35.02 -16.25
N GLU A 33 -18.77 34.20 -17.31
CA GLU A 33 -18.85 34.67 -18.70
C GLU A 33 -20.15 35.43 -18.95
N GLU A 34 -21.28 34.92 -18.46
CA GLU A 34 -22.58 35.59 -18.57
C GLU A 34 -22.58 36.96 -17.88
N ILE A 35 -21.97 37.07 -16.69
CA ILE A 35 -21.82 38.36 -15.99
C ILE A 35 -21.00 39.35 -16.84
N PHE A 36 -19.91 38.91 -17.48
CA PHE A 36 -19.12 39.77 -18.36
C PHE A 36 -19.92 40.27 -19.57
N GLU A 37 -20.76 39.43 -20.16
CA GLU A 37 -21.66 39.85 -21.24
C GLU A 37 -22.67 40.91 -20.76
N TYR A 38 -23.27 40.72 -19.58
CA TYR A 38 -24.20 41.69 -19.01
C TYR A 38 -23.53 43.03 -18.69
N MET A 39 -22.32 43.00 -18.12
CA MET A 39 -21.52 44.20 -17.86
C MET A 39 -21.25 44.97 -19.15
N THR A 40 -20.83 44.27 -20.21
CA THR A 40 -20.53 44.88 -21.51
C THR A 40 -21.76 45.62 -22.06
N LYS A 41 -22.94 44.98 -22.04
CA LYS A 41 -24.20 45.61 -22.43
C LYS A 41 -24.58 46.78 -21.52
N GLY A 42 -24.31 46.69 -20.22
CA GLY A 42 -24.54 47.76 -19.26
C GLY A 42 -23.72 49.01 -19.61
N PHE A 43 -22.45 48.83 -19.97
CA PHE A 43 -21.58 49.92 -20.42
C PHE A 43 -22.04 50.53 -21.74
N GLU A 44 -22.38 49.71 -22.73
CA GLU A 44 -22.90 50.17 -24.04
C GLU A 44 -24.16 51.04 -23.90
N ASN A 45 -25.03 50.67 -22.95
CA ASN A 45 -26.29 51.37 -22.68
C ASN A 45 -26.16 52.53 -21.67
N ASN A 46 -24.95 52.81 -21.15
CA ASN A 46 -24.72 53.76 -20.04
C ASN A 46 -25.58 53.49 -18.79
N ASP A 47 -25.92 52.24 -18.51
CA ASP A 47 -26.68 51.85 -17.32
C ASP A 47 -25.74 51.60 -16.13
N LEU A 48 -25.43 52.68 -15.42
CA LEU A 48 -24.54 52.66 -14.26
C LEU A 48 -25.06 51.79 -13.10
N GLN A 49 -26.38 51.67 -12.92
CA GLN A 49 -26.95 50.84 -11.85
C GLN A 49 -26.78 49.36 -12.18
N ARG A 50 -27.04 48.98 -13.43
CA ARG A 50 -26.78 47.62 -13.91
C ARG A 50 -25.30 47.26 -13.79
N CYS A 51 -24.41 48.15 -14.22
CA CYS A 51 -22.97 47.94 -14.10
C CYS A 51 -22.57 47.68 -12.64
N ARG A 52 -23.07 48.48 -11.69
CA ARG A 52 -22.79 48.31 -10.26
C ARG A 52 -23.25 46.95 -9.73
N TYR A 53 -24.46 46.52 -10.10
CA TYR A 53 -25.00 45.22 -9.73
C TYR A 53 -24.14 44.08 -10.30
N ASP A 54 -23.79 44.13 -11.59
CA ASP A 54 -23.01 43.10 -12.23
C ASP A 54 -21.58 43.02 -11.66
N PHE A 55 -20.97 44.14 -11.26
CA PHE A 55 -19.69 44.13 -10.52
C PHE A 55 -19.78 43.41 -9.17
N GLU A 56 -20.89 43.57 -8.44
CA GLU A 56 -21.11 42.87 -7.17
C GLU A 56 -21.25 41.36 -7.40
N GLN A 57 -22.02 40.95 -8.41
CA GLN A 57 -22.16 39.54 -8.82
C GLN A 57 -20.81 38.95 -9.24
N LEU A 58 -20.03 39.69 -10.05
CA LEU A 58 -18.71 39.28 -10.51
C LEU A 58 -17.79 39.00 -9.32
N ARG A 59 -17.77 39.91 -8.33
CA ARG A 59 -16.95 39.78 -7.13
C ARG A 59 -17.34 38.55 -6.33
N ASP A 60 -18.62 38.31 -6.14
CA ASP A 60 -19.10 37.19 -5.34
C ASP A 60 -18.88 35.85 -6.06
N ASN A 61 -19.15 35.77 -7.36
CA ASN A 61 -18.84 34.59 -8.17
C ASN A 61 -17.33 34.29 -8.21
N SER A 62 -16.50 35.31 -8.39
CA SER A 62 -15.02 35.17 -8.34
C SER A 62 -14.54 34.64 -6.99
N ARG A 63 -15.15 35.06 -5.88
CA ARG A 63 -14.85 34.54 -4.54
C ARG A 63 -15.21 33.05 -4.45
N HIS A 64 -16.34 32.64 -5.00
CA HIS A 64 -16.74 31.22 -5.04
C HIS A 64 -15.78 30.39 -5.87
N ILE A 65 -15.44 30.82 -7.10
CA ILE A 65 -14.45 30.16 -7.95
C ILE A 65 -13.12 29.99 -7.21
N LEU A 66 -12.64 31.04 -6.54
CA LEU A 66 -11.40 30.99 -5.75
C LEU A 66 -11.48 29.95 -4.61
N GLN A 67 -12.60 29.87 -3.90
CA GLN A 67 -12.80 28.87 -2.86
C GLN A 67 -12.78 27.44 -3.44
N MET A 68 -13.40 27.24 -4.60
CA MET A 68 -13.44 25.96 -5.28
C MET A 68 -12.05 25.52 -5.76
N MET A 69 -11.25 26.44 -6.32
CA MET A 69 -9.85 26.17 -6.69
C MET A 69 -9.01 25.78 -5.47
N ARG A 70 -9.17 26.48 -4.34
CA ARG A 70 -8.49 26.10 -3.08
C ARG A 70 -8.88 24.70 -2.63
N GLN A 71 -10.16 24.34 -2.73
CA GLN A 71 -10.63 23.01 -2.38
C GLN A 71 -10.10 21.93 -3.33
N GLN A 72 -9.98 22.23 -4.62
CA GLN A 72 -9.36 21.34 -5.60
C GLN A 72 -7.88 21.10 -5.30
N ASN A 73 -7.12 22.14 -4.96
CA ASN A 73 -5.71 22.00 -4.56
C ASN A 73 -5.56 21.04 -3.36
N ILE A 74 -6.42 21.18 -2.34
CA ILE A 74 -6.43 20.24 -1.21
C ILE A 74 -6.67 18.80 -1.69
N THR A 75 -7.61 18.58 -2.61
CA THR A 75 -7.87 17.24 -3.16
C THR A 75 -6.71 16.70 -3.98
N ILE A 76 -5.98 17.56 -4.71
CA ILE A 76 -4.77 17.18 -5.44
C ILE A 76 -3.67 16.76 -4.47
N ASP A 77 -3.43 17.53 -3.40
CA ASP A 77 -2.44 17.20 -2.37
C ASP A 77 -2.78 15.87 -1.66
N GLU A 78 -4.07 15.64 -1.36
CA GLU A 78 -4.56 14.37 -0.83
C GLU A 78 -4.29 13.21 -1.82
N MET A 79 -4.48 13.41 -3.13
CA MET A 79 -4.19 12.41 -4.16
C MET A 79 -2.68 12.12 -4.32
N ILE A 80 -1.84 13.16 -4.26
CA ILE A 80 -0.38 13.02 -4.29
C ILE A 80 0.07 12.17 -3.10
N THR A 81 -0.42 12.48 -1.90
CA THR A 81 -0.09 11.74 -0.66
C THR A 81 -0.43 10.26 -0.80
N ILE A 82 -1.65 9.91 -1.26
CA ILE A 82 -2.03 8.50 -1.48
C ILE A 82 -1.14 7.84 -2.53
N SER A 83 -0.75 8.56 -3.58
CA SER A 83 0.12 8.04 -4.64
C SER A 83 1.52 7.73 -4.10
N GLU A 84 2.10 8.61 -3.29
CA GLU A 84 3.38 8.38 -2.61
C GLU A 84 3.32 7.20 -1.64
N GLU A 85 2.26 7.10 -0.83
CA GLU A 85 2.04 5.97 0.07
C GLU A 85 1.94 4.64 -0.69
N THR A 86 1.26 4.66 -1.84
CA THR A 86 1.09 3.48 -2.72
C THR A 86 2.42 3.09 -3.36
N LEU A 87 3.18 4.05 -3.88
CA LEU A 87 4.51 3.80 -4.46
C LEU A 87 5.47 3.22 -3.41
N LYS A 88 5.48 3.80 -2.21
CA LYS A 88 6.29 3.29 -1.08
C LYS A 88 5.87 1.86 -0.71
N MET A 89 4.58 1.57 -0.70
CA MET A 89 4.07 0.21 -0.47
C MET A 89 4.56 -0.77 -1.53
N LEU A 90 4.37 -0.45 -2.81
CA LEU A 90 4.81 -1.28 -3.92
C LEU A 90 6.32 -1.52 -3.91
N ASN A 91 7.10 -0.49 -3.60
CA ASN A 91 8.55 -0.62 -3.49
C ASN A 91 8.95 -1.54 -2.32
N ASN A 92 8.31 -1.39 -1.16
CA ASN A 92 8.53 -2.27 -0.02
C ASN A 92 8.16 -3.72 -0.36
N ASP A 93 7.01 -3.94 -0.98
CA ASP A 93 6.57 -5.28 -1.39
C ASP A 93 7.56 -5.90 -2.39
N LYS A 94 8.04 -5.13 -3.36
CA LYS A 94 9.08 -5.58 -4.30
C LYS A 94 10.36 -5.99 -3.59
N ILE A 95 10.86 -5.16 -2.66
CA ILE A 95 12.06 -5.45 -1.86
C ILE A 95 11.85 -6.73 -1.03
N LEU A 96 10.72 -6.81 -0.31
CA LEU A 96 10.38 -7.96 0.52
C LEU A 96 10.24 -9.24 -0.29
N SER A 97 9.66 -9.19 -1.49
CA SER A 97 9.51 -10.36 -2.36
C SER A 97 10.86 -10.84 -2.87
N ILE A 98 11.67 -9.95 -3.46
CA ILE A 98 12.96 -10.31 -4.06
C ILE A 98 13.91 -10.89 -3.00
N TYR A 99 14.11 -10.16 -1.90
CA TYR A 99 15.09 -10.58 -0.90
C TYR A 99 14.61 -11.76 -0.06
N ARG A 100 13.29 -12.00 0.08
CA ARG A 100 12.77 -13.23 0.71
C ARG A 100 13.26 -14.47 -0.03
N ASP A 101 13.26 -14.45 -1.36
CA ASP A 101 13.65 -15.60 -2.17
C ASP A 101 15.17 -15.82 -2.09
N TRP A 102 15.98 -14.76 -2.14
CA TRP A 102 17.43 -14.83 -1.90
C TRP A 102 17.79 -15.36 -0.52
N ILE A 103 17.07 -14.91 0.53
CA ILE A 103 17.25 -15.41 1.89
C ILE A 103 16.86 -16.89 1.96
N ALA A 104 15.78 -17.31 1.29
CA ALA A 104 15.40 -18.71 1.25
C ALA A 104 16.48 -19.58 0.60
N ASP A 105 17.08 -19.13 -0.49
CA ASP A 105 18.17 -19.84 -1.16
C ASP A 105 19.47 -19.85 -0.34
N PHE A 106 19.78 -18.75 0.34
CA PHE A 106 20.87 -18.70 1.31
C PHE A 106 20.66 -19.72 2.45
N ILE A 107 19.45 -19.76 3.04
CA ILE A 107 19.10 -20.72 4.09
C ILE A 107 19.23 -22.17 3.60
N LYS A 108 18.82 -22.45 2.35
CA LYS A 108 19.01 -23.80 1.75
C LYS A 108 20.49 -24.17 1.66
N LYS A 109 21.35 -23.26 1.19
CA LYS A 109 22.80 -23.49 1.11
C LYS A 109 23.43 -23.70 2.48
N LEU A 110 23.02 -22.90 3.46
CA LEU A 110 23.49 -22.99 4.83
C LEU A 110 23.09 -24.32 5.48
N ARG A 111 21.85 -24.77 5.27
CA ARG A 111 21.35 -26.05 5.79
C ARG A 111 22.21 -27.25 5.40
N VAL A 112 22.80 -27.24 4.21
CA VAL A 112 23.67 -28.34 3.73
C VAL A 112 25.00 -28.42 4.51
N ARG A 113 25.41 -27.33 5.17
CA ARG A 113 26.67 -27.26 5.96
C ARG A 113 26.50 -27.51 7.45
N VAL A 114 25.26 -27.72 7.89
CA VAL A 114 24.93 -27.93 9.30
C VAL A 114 24.36 -29.33 9.44
N ASP A 115 24.73 -30.03 10.51
CA ASP A 115 24.15 -31.33 10.83
C ASP A 115 22.60 -31.24 10.86
N PRO A 116 21.86 -32.19 10.26
CA PRO A 116 20.40 -32.12 10.18
C PRO A 116 19.68 -32.01 11.53
N VAL A 117 20.20 -32.65 12.59
CA VAL A 117 19.61 -32.60 13.93
C VAL A 117 19.89 -31.24 14.56
N CYS A 118 21.14 -30.77 14.47
CA CYS A 118 21.52 -29.43 14.92
C CYS A 118 20.72 -28.33 14.22
N TRP A 119 20.50 -28.45 12.90
CA TRP A 119 19.72 -27.49 12.12
C TRP A 119 18.32 -27.26 12.67
N ASN A 120 17.61 -28.34 13.04
CA ASN A 120 16.27 -28.22 13.61
C ASN A 120 16.28 -27.48 14.95
N ARG A 121 17.26 -27.78 15.82
CA ARG A 121 17.44 -27.10 17.11
C ARG A 121 17.77 -25.61 16.94
N ILE A 122 18.60 -25.27 15.95
CA ILE A 122 18.90 -23.87 15.59
C ILE A 122 17.63 -23.14 15.15
N GLN A 123 16.84 -23.72 14.24
CA GLN A 123 15.59 -23.11 13.77
C GLN A 123 14.61 -22.87 14.93
N GLU A 124 14.53 -23.81 15.88
CA GLU A 124 13.74 -23.66 17.10
C GLU A 124 14.27 -22.53 17.98
N ALA A 125 15.57 -22.48 18.25
CA ALA A 125 16.23 -21.44 19.05
C ALA A 125 15.94 -20.03 18.50
N PHE A 126 16.07 -19.82 17.19
CA PHE A 126 15.74 -18.54 16.55
C PHE A 126 14.25 -18.25 16.60
N SER A 127 13.40 -19.23 16.32
CA SER A 127 11.95 -19.07 16.38
C SER A 127 11.48 -18.68 17.77
N GLU A 128 12.01 -19.33 18.80
CA GLU A 128 11.79 -19.01 20.20
C GLU A 128 12.23 -17.59 20.54
N LYS A 129 13.48 -17.24 20.20
CA LYS A 129 14.07 -15.93 20.47
C LYS A 129 13.24 -14.81 19.83
N ILE A 130 12.90 -14.95 18.54
CA ILE A 130 12.13 -13.96 17.79
C ILE A 130 10.69 -13.88 18.33
N ARG A 131 10.03 -15.01 18.59
CA ARG A 131 8.64 -15.06 19.08
C ARG A 131 8.51 -14.47 20.48
N LYS A 132 9.45 -14.80 21.38
CA LYS A 132 9.46 -14.35 22.79
C LYS A 132 10.20 -13.01 22.97
N LYS A 133 10.69 -12.39 21.89
CA LYS A 133 11.50 -11.14 21.90
C LYS A 133 12.67 -11.18 22.90
N LYS A 134 13.35 -12.33 22.99
CA LYS A 134 14.51 -12.51 23.89
C LYS A 134 15.77 -11.88 23.29
N ILE A 135 16.69 -11.46 24.17
CA ILE A 135 18.02 -10.96 23.81
C ILE A 135 18.95 -12.12 23.45
N ASP A 136 18.92 -13.20 24.24
CA ASP A 136 19.81 -14.35 24.10
C ASP A 136 19.06 -15.65 23.80
N PHE A 137 19.82 -16.65 23.35
CA PHE A 137 19.34 -18.03 23.21
C PHE A 137 19.27 -18.73 24.57
N GLY A 138 18.45 -19.77 24.67
CA GLY A 138 18.45 -20.65 25.85
C GLY A 138 19.76 -21.43 25.96
N LEU A 139 20.19 -21.74 27.19
CA LEU A 139 21.44 -22.48 27.45
C LEU A 139 21.47 -23.84 26.74
N ASP A 140 20.32 -24.49 26.59
CA ASP A 140 20.15 -25.79 25.93
C ASP A 140 20.52 -25.77 24.43
N TYR A 141 20.70 -24.59 23.83
CA TYR A 141 21.08 -24.42 22.44
C TYR A 141 22.55 -24.03 22.26
N ASN A 142 23.33 -23.85 23.33
CA ASN A 142 24.68 -23.27 23.24
C ASN A 142 25.62 -24.01 22.29
N GLU A 143 25.62 -25.34 22.34
CA GLU A 143 26.46 -26.17 21.47
C GLU A 143 26.03 -26.07 20.00
N ASP A 144 24.72 -26.17 19.74
CA ASP A 144 24.15 -26.02 18.39
C ASP A 144 24.45 -24.62 17.81
N ILE A 145 24.29 -23.58 18.62
CA ILE A 145 24.58 -22.19 18.24
C ILE A 145 26.08 -21.98 17.97
N LEU A 146 26.95 -22.62 18.73
CA LEU A 146 28.40 -22.55 18.49
C LEU A 146 28.77 -23.22 17.16
N GLN A 147 28.22 -24.42 16.89
CA GLN A 147 28.40 -25.09 15.61
C GLN A 147 27.85 -24.24 14.46
N PHE A 148 26.69 -23.62 14.65
CA PHE A 148 26.08 -22.74 13.68
C PHE A 148 26.93 -21.51 13.36
N LYS A 149 27.50 -20.86 14.39
CA LYS A 149 28.42 -19.73 14.22
C LYS A 149 29.61 -20.11 13.34
N ASN A 150 30.14 -21.32 13.48
CA ASN A 150 31.23 -21.80 12.63
C ASN A 150 30.77 -21.96 11.16
N ALA A 151 29.59 -22.55 10.93
CA ALA A 151 29.04 -22.68 9.57
C ALA A 151 28.75 -21.33 8.90
N LEU A 152 28.33 -20.32 9.68
CA LEU A 152 28.09 -18.96 9.18
C LEU A 152 29.38 -18.25 8.73
N ARG A 153 30.53 -18.53 9.37
CA ARG A 153 31.83 -17.94 9.00
C ARG A 153 32.21 -18.25 7.56
N ASP A 154 31.88 -19.43 7.04
CA ASP A 154 32.14 -19.82 5.64
C ASP A 154 31.40 -18.93 4.62
N PHE A 155 30.39 -18.19 5.08
CA PHE A 155 29.62 -17.25 4.27
C PHE A 155 29.94 -15.79 4.61
N GLY A 156 30.86 -15.54 5.54
CA GLY A 156 31.24 -14.19 5.97
C GLY A 156 30.14 -13.43 6.69
N ILE A 157 29.17 -14.12 7.31
CA ILE A 157 28.11 -13.50 8.11
C ILE A 157 28.17 -13.94 9.57
N ASN A 158 27.67 -13.11 10.46
CA ASN A 158 27.54 -13.42 11.88
C ASN A 158 26.10 -13.82 12.26
N ILE A 159 25.91 -14.17 13.54
CA ILE A 159 24.64 -14.71 14.01
C ILE A 159 23.56 -13.64 14.11
N GLU A 160 23.93 -12.40 14.41
CA GLU A 160 23.06 -11.24 14.48
C GLU A 160 22.55 -10.85 13.09
N GLU A 161 23.43 -10.85 12.08
CA GLU A 161 23.08 -10.65 10.67
C GLU A 161 22.13 -11.73 10.17
N TYR A 162 22.40 -13.00 10.50
CA TYR A 162 21.48 -14.08 10.18
C TYR A 162 20.10 -13.91 10.86
N GLU A 163 20.07 -13.46 12.12
CA GLU A 163 18.82 -13.15 12.81
C GLU A 163 18.02 -12.05 12.10
N LEU A 164 18.69 -11.00 11.62
CA LEU A 164 18.08 -9.93 10.83
C LEU A 164 17.44 -10.48 9.55
N LEU A 165 18.12 -11.38 8.83
CA LEU A 165 17.58 -12.02 7.64
C LEU A 165 16.33 -12.86 7.97
N LEU A 166 16.33 -13.60 9.08
CA LEU A 166 15.15 -14.36 9.52
C LEU A 166 13.97 -13.45 9.88
N ARG A 167 14.23 -12.34 10.57
CA ARG A 167 13.21 -11.34 10.91
C ARG A 167 12.62 -10.71 9.65
N PHE A 168 13.47 -10.32 8.71
CA PHE A 168 13.04 -9.78 7.41
C PHE A 168 12.19 -10.79 6.64
N LYS A 169 12.62 -12.05 6.54
CA LYS A 169 11.85 -13.11 5.90
C LYS A 169 10.49 -13.33 6.58
N LYS A 170 10.45 -13.27 7.92
CA LYS A 170 9.21 -13.40 8.68
C LYS A 170 8.26 -12.23 8.45
N GLU A 171 8.78 -11.00 8.39
CA GLU A 171 8.00 -9.81 8.06
C GLU A 171 7.42 -9.88 6.65
N SER A 172 8.26 -10.24 5.66
CA SER A 172 7.82 -10.52 4.29
C SER A 172 6.71 -11.58 4.27
N ASN A 173 6.90 -12.69 4.99
CA ASN A 173 5.87 -13.72 5.09
C ASN A 173 4.56 -13.22 5.71
N ILE A 174 4.59 -12.37 6.74
CA ILE A 174 3.37 -11.79 7.34
C ILE A 174 2.64 -10.90 6.32
N ILE A 175 3.39 -10.15 5.50
CA ILE A 175 2.85 -9.23 4.51
C ILE A 175 2.19 -10.01 3.35
N PHE A 176 2.86 -11.05 2.83
CA PHE A 176 2.38 -11.81 1.67
C PHE A 176 1.44 -12.96 2.02
N HIS A 177 1.74 -13.67 3.10
CA HIS A 177 0.94 -14.76 3.61
C HIS A 177 0.20 -14.22 4.83
N LYS A 178 -1.03 -13.72 4.61
CA LYS A 178 -1.99 -13.43 5.69
C LYS A 178 -1.78 -14.49 6.78
N SER A 179 -1.33 -14.06 7.96
CA SER A 179 -1.01 -14.93 9.11
C SER A 179 -1.98 -16.10 9.16
N SER A 180 -1.50 -17.35 9.26
CA SER A 180 -2.16 -18.67 9.41
C SER A 180 -3.68 -18.77 9.75
N LYS A 181 -4.51 -17.91 9.17
CA LYS A 181 -5.93 -17.62 9.47
C LYS A 181 -6.70 -17.32 8.19
N GLN A 182 -6.03 -17.35 7.03
CA GLN A 182 -6.72 -17.26 5.76
C GLN A 182 -7.51 -18.56 5.57
N THR A 183 -8.83 -18.44 5.61
CA THR A 183 -9.75 -19.57 5.41
C THR A 183 -9.92 -19.86 3.92
N SER A 184 -10.49 -21.02 3.59
CA SER A 184 -10.94 -21.33 2.24
C SER A 184 -11.94 -20.28 1.71
N ASP A 185 -12.85 -19.80 2.57
CA ASP A 185 -13.79 -18.71 2.23
C ASP A 185 -13.10 -17.40 1.83
N ASP A 186 -12.03 -17.02 2.55
CA ASP A 186 -11.21 -15.86 2.22
C ASP A 186 -10.55 -16.01 0.84
N ALA A 187 -10.12 -17.23 0.48
CA ALA A 187 -9.53 -17.53 -0.82
C ALA A 187 -10.59 -17.55 -1.93
N LYS A 188 -11.79 -18.08 -1.68
CA LYS A 188 -12.91 -18.07 -2.63
C LYS A 188 -13.34 -16.64 -2.97
N LYS A 189 -13.46 -15.74 -1.99
CA LYS A 189 -13.77 -14.32 -2.23
C LYS A 189 -12.75 -13.61 -3.12
N LEU A 190 -11.47 -13.98 -3.03
CA LEU A 190 -10.43 -13.44 -3.91
C LEU A 190 -10.58 -13.90 -5.38
N LEU A 191 -11.24 -15.03 -5.62
CA LEU A 191 -11.52 -15.46 -6.99
C LEU A 191 -12.59 -14.59 -7.66
N ASP A 192 -13.46 -13.92 -6.89
CA ASP A 192 -14.46 -12.99 -7.46
C ASP A 192 -13.81 -11.74 -8.04
N THR A 193 -12.66 -11.34 -7.50
CA THR A 193 -11.86 -10.19 -7.95
C THR A 193 -10.60 -10.63 -8.72
N PHE A 194 -10.57 -11.87 -9.22
CA PHE A 194 -9.40 -12.41 -9.91
C PHE A 194 -9.09 -11.62 -11.21
N PRO A 195 -7.83 -11.26 -11.47
CA PRO A 195 -7.51 -10.46 -12.66
C PRO A 195 -7.82 -11.23 -13.95
N ASP A 196 -8.38 -10.53 -14.94
CA ASP A 196 -8.77 -11.12 -16.23
C ASP A 196 -7.59 -11.79 -16.96
N GLU A 197 -6.38 -11.22 -16.80
CA GLU A 197 -5.12 -11.75 -17.32
C GLU A 197 -4.83 -13.19 -16.85
N TYR A 198 -5.30 -13.57 -15.66
CA TYR A 198 -5.10 -14.89 -15.06
C TYR A 198 -6.39 -15.71 -15.00
N LYS A 199 -7.44 -15.32 -15.72
CA LYS A 199 -8.75 -15.98 -15.69
C LYS A 199 -8.68 -17.47 -16.04
N HIS A 200 -7.73 -17.87 -16.89
CA HIS A 200 -7.52 -19.26 -17.31
C HIS A 200 -7.13 -20.22 -16.17
N VAL A 201 -6.58 -19.72 -15.05
CA VAL A 201 -6.28 -20.54 -13.86
C VAL A 201 -7.35 -20.46 -12.77
N LYS A 202 -8.34 -19.56 -12.88
CA LYS A 202 -9.36 -19.32 -11.86
C LYS A 202 -10.11 -20.62 -11.49
N ASP A 203 -10.56 -21.37 -12.49
CA ASP A 203 -11.32 -22.62 -12.27
C ASP A 203 -10.46 -23.73 -11.65
N LEU A 204 -9.16 -23.77 -11.98
CA LEU A 204 -8.21 -24.71 -11.38
C LEU A 204 -7.97 -24.36 -9.91
N LEU A 205 -7.81 -23.07 -9.59
CA LEU A 205 -7.65 -22.61 -8.21
C LEU A 205 -8.89 -22.90 -7.37
N LEU A 206 -10.10 -22.70 -7.92
CA LEU A 206 -11.34 -23.05 -7.24
C LEU A 206 -11.41 -24.56 -6.92
N LYS A 207 -11.04 -25.42 -7.88
CA LYS A 207 -10.96 -26.88 -7.66
C LYS A 207 -9.98 -27.21 -6.54
N ILE A 208 -8.79 -26.61 -6.53
CA ILE A 208 -7.78 -26.84 -5.49
C ILE A 208 -8.31 -26.41 -4.12
N ILE A 209 -8.96 -25.24 -4.01
CA ILE A 209 -9.51 -24.75 -2.74
C ILE A 209 -10.58 -25.70 -2.20
N ASN A 210 -11.47 -26.22 -3.05
CA ASN A 210 -12.51 -27.17 -2.62
C ASN A 210 -11.96 -28.55 -2.22
N ILE A 211 -10.78 -28.95 -2.72
CA ILE A 211 -10.11 -30.20 -2.32
C ILE A 211 -9.47 -30.07 -0.94
N LEU A 212 -9.03 -28.85 -0.59
CA LEU A 212 -8.33 -28.54 0.67
C LEU A 212 -9.27 -28.19 1.83
N GLU A 213 -10.59 -28.13 1.59
CA GLU A 213 -11.65 -28.05 2.61
C GLU A 213 -11.98 -29.42 3.21
#